data_AF-A0A2S7WMD0-F1
#
_entry.id   AF-A0A2S7WMD0-F1
#
_cell.length_a   1.000
_cell.length_b   1.000
_cell.length_c   1.000
_cell.angle_alpha   90.00
_cell.angle_beta   90.00
_cell.angle_gamma   90.00
#
_symmetry.space_group_name_H-M   'P 1'
#
loop_
_entity.id
_entity.type
_entity.pdbx_description
1 polymer ?
#
loop_
_entity_poly.entity_id
_entity_poly.type
_entity_poly.pdbx_seq_one_letter_code
_entity_poly.pdbx_strand_id
1 'polypeptide(L)'
;MTKKINLPILFILLVSVISCSDNNKFKIQKGKVGLITTKTTIKDLHTIFENDSIVSNLSEGALGDNYFQDDDEHLIYEKGGKHLLTIVPKEQLDSTSTIKSIEIHDARFKTETGINILSTFSEINATNNLRPESTLKSVTLFVDELNATIAIDKEELGLRNFSAQKVSLEQIPDLARMKSFVIWFN
;
A
#
# COMPACT_ATOMS: atom_id res chain seq x y z
N MET A 1 -13.80 -1.54 -75.78
CA MET A 1 -14.12 -2.39 -74.62
C MET A 1 -12.83 -2.62 -73.83
N THR A 2 -12.58 -1.79 -72.82
CA THR A 2 -11.56 -2.01 -71.77
C THR A 2 -11.99 -1.18 -70.56
N LYS A 3 -12.46 -1.86 -69.49
CA LYS A 3 -12.94 -1.24 -68.24
C LYS A 3 -11.74 -0.71 -67.45
N LYS A 4 -11.74 0.59 -67.10
CA LYS A 4 -10.88 1.13 -66.04
C LYS A 4 -11.44 0.68 -64.69
N ILE A 5 -10.64 -0.05 -63.93
CA ILE A 5 -10.96 -0.46 -62.56
C ILE A 5 -10.37 0.61 -61.63
N ASN A 6 -11.24 1.39 -60.99
CA ASN A 6 -10.86 2.31 -59.93
C ASN A 6 -10.78 1.52 -58.62
N LEU A 7 -9.58 1.40 -58.07
CA LEU A 7 -9.33 0.77 -56.77
C LEU A 7 -9.51 1.84 -55.67
N PRO A 8 -10.48 1.72 -54.75
CA PRO A 8 -10.56 2.65 -53.64
C PRO A 8 -9.46 2.33 -52.63
N ILE A 9 -8.59 3.32 -52.39
CA ILE A 9 -7.55 3.28 -51.34
C ILE A 9 -8.26 3.33 -49.99
N LEU A 10 -8.35 2.18 -49.32
CA LEU A 10 -8.84 2.06 -47.96
C LEU A 10 -7.75 2.59 -47.01
N PHE A 11 -7.89 3.85 -46.60
CA PHE A 11 -7.04 4.46 -45.57
C PHE A 11 -7.44 3.88 -44.21
N ILE A 12 -6.84 2.75 -43.84
CA ILE A 12 -6.90 2.24 -42.46
C ILE A 12 -6.11 3.23 -41.59
N LEU A 13 -6.86 4.11 -40.93
CA LEU A 13 -6.37 4.93 -39.83
C LEU A 13 -5.99 3.96 -38.70
N LEU A 14 -4.71 3.60 -38.63
CA LEU A 14 -4.15 2.82 -37.54
C LEU A 14 -4.16 3.74 -36.31
N VAL A 15 -5.29 3.77 -35.60
CA VAL A 15 -5.39 4.39 -34.29
C VAL A 15 -4.59 3.50 -33.35
N SER A 16 -3.30 3.80 -33.22
CA SER A 16 -2.47 3.26 -32.17
C SER A 16 -3.02 3.75 -30.84
N VAL A 17 -3.91 2.95 -30.23
CA VAL A 17 -4.18 3.05 -28.80
C VAL A 17 -2.89 2.66 -28.08
N ILE A 18 -2.04 3.66 -27.84
CA ILE A 18 -0.98 3.54 -26.85
C ILE A 18 -1.74 3.41 -25.53
N SER A 19 -2.05 2.17 -25.15
CA SER A 19 -2.43 1.86 -23.79
C SER A 19 -1.23 2.27 -22.94
N CYS A 20 -1.33 3.42 -22.29
CA CYS A 20 -0.43 3.76 -21.21
C CYS A 20 -0.71 2.71 -20.13
N SER A 21 0.03 1.60 -20.17
CA SER A 21 -0.04 0.60 -19.13
C SER A 21 0.42 1.30 -17.86
N ASP A 22 -0.53 1.58 -16.98
CA ASP A 22 -0.37 2.33 -15.74
C ASP A 22 0.39 1.48 -14.70
N ASN A 23 1.50 0.87 -15.10
CA ASN A 23 2.31 -0.09 -14.35
C ASN A 23 2.83 0.50 -13.03
N ASN A 24 2.81 1.83 -12.90
CA ASN A 24 3.21 2.52 -11.68
C ASN A 24 2.08 2.67 -10.67
N LYS A 25 0.79 2.53 -11.05
CA LYS A 25 -0.36 2.76 -10.14
C LYS A 25 -0.32 1.84 -8.92
N PHE A 26 0.19 0.63 -9.08
CA PHE A 26 0.25 -0.38 -8.02
C PHE A 26 1.68 -0.79 -7.65
N LYS A 27 2.68 0.06 -7.95
CA LYS A 27 4.07 -0.25 -7.59
C LYS A 27 4.40 0.28 -6.18
N ILE A 28 5.03 -0.55 -5.35
CA ILE A 28 5.57 -0.17 -4.04
C ILE A 28 7.09 -0.05 -4.15
N GLN A 29 7.63 1.08 -3.68
CA GLN A 29 9.07 1.32 -3.52
C GLN A 29 9.30 2.21 -2.29
N LYS A 30 10.56 2.32 -1.84
CA LYS A 30 10.92 3.20 -0.72
C LYS A 30 10.48 4.65 -1.01
N GLY A 31 9.62 5.21 -0.17
CA GLY A 31 9.10 6.57 -0.31
C GLY A 31 8.10 6.77 -1.46
N LYS A 32 7.58 5.68 -2.04
CA LYS A 32 6.56 5.75 -3.11
C LYS A 32 5.61 4.57 -3.07
N VAL A 33 4.30 4.85 -3.05
CA VAL A 33 3.24 3.84 -3.16
C VAL A 33 2.28 4.28 -4.26
N GLY A 34 2.29 3.56 -5.38
CA GLY A 34 1.52 3.94 -6.55
C GLY A 34 1.96 5.30 -7.09
N LEU A 35 1.02 6.25 -7.10
CA LEU A 35 1.25 7.65 -7.48
C LEU A 35 1.66 8.55 -6.30
N ILE A 36 1.57 8.04 -5.07
CA ILE A 36 1.88 8.80 -3.85
C ILE A 36 3.39 8.79 -3.60
N THR A 37 3.97 9.96 -3.33
CA THR A 37 5.40 10.14 -3.01
C THR A 37 5.58 10.86 -1.68
N THR A 38 6.81 10.95 -1.16
CA THR A 38 7.12 11.69 0.08
C THR A 38 6.75 13.17 0.06
N LYS A 39 6.51 13.75 -1.12
CA LYS A 39 6.10 15.16 -1.28
C LYS A 39 4.59 15.33 -1.43
N THR A 40 3.86 14.23 -1.57
CA THR A 40 2.40 14.26 -1.72
C THR A 40 1.77 14.74 -0.42
N THR A 41 0.86 15.69 -0.55
CA THR A 41 0.08 16.25 0.56
C THR A 41 -1.31 15.64 0.62
N ILE A 42 -2.00 15.78 1.75
CA ILE A 42 -3.36 15.23 1.92
C ILE A 42 -4.35 15.79 0.90
N LYS A 43 -4.29 17.09 0.59
CA LYS A 43 -5.13 17.69 -0.47
C LYS A 43 -4.89 17.08 -1.85
N ASP A 44 -3.67 16.60 -2.15
CA ASP A 44 -3.34 16.01 -3.44
C ASP A 44 -4.04 14.66 -3.65
N LEU A 45 -4.46 14.00 -2.56
CA LEU A 45 -5.18 12.72 -2.62
C LEU A 45 -6.46 12.84 -3.46
N HIS A 46 -7.19 13.95 -3.38
CA HIS A 46 -8.38 14.17 -4.20
C HIS A 46 -8.09 14.21 -5.71
N THR A 47 -6.89 14.59 -6.10
CA THR A 47 -6.47 14.56 -7.51
C THR A 47 -5.96 13.17 -7.89
N ILE A 48 -5.14 12.55 -7.04
CA ILE A 48 -4.57 11.22 -7.30
C ILE A 48 -5.67 10.15 -7.40
N PHE A 49 -6.69 10.28 -6.55
CA PHE A 49 -7.80 9.36 -6.42
C PHE A 49 -9.12 9.98 -6.90
N GLU A 50 -9.08 10.84 -7.93
CA GLU A 50 -10.26 11.53 -8.47
C GLU A 50 -11.39 10.58 -8.92
N ASN A 51 -11.04 9.33 -9.24
CA ASN A 51 -11.96 8.28 -9.65
C ASN A 51 -12.33 7.32 -8.51
N ASP A 52 -11.71 7.45 -7.36
CA ASP A 52 -11.89 6.56 -6.22
C ASP A 52 -12.62 7.31 -5.09
N SER A 53 -13.10 6.58 -4.09
CA SER A 53 -13.77 7.18 -2.92
C SER A 53 -12.77 7.36 -1.79
N ILE A 54 -12.78 8.53 -1.15
CA ILE A 54 -11.94 8.84 0.02
C ILE A 54 -12.87 9.04 1.22
N VAL A 55 -12.68 8.23 2.26
CA VAL A 55 -13.35 8.39 3.56
C VAL A 55 -12.33 8.89 4.56
N SER A 56 -12.57 10.06 5.15
CA SER A 56 -11.67 10.66 6.13
C SER A 56 -12.23 10.45 7.54
N ASN A 57 -11.47 9.77 8.39
CA ASN A 57 -11.69 9.69 9.83
C ASN A 57 -10.75 10.70 10.47
N LEU A 58 -11.29 11.81 10.95
CA LEU A 58 -10.49 12.89 11.52
C LEU A 58 -10.52 12.80 13.05
N SER A 59 -9.36 12.96 13.66
CA SER A 59 -9.23 13.08 15.10
C SER A 59 -9.79 14.42 15.59
N GLU A 60 -9.99 14.54 16.90
CA GLU A 60 -10.33 15.83 17.52
C GLU A 60 -9.11 16.79 17.60
N GLY A 61 -7.92 16.31 17.24
CA GLY A 61 -6.65 17.03 17.29
C GLY A 61 -6.32 17.57 18.70
N ALA A 62 -5.35 18.48 18.80
CA ALA A 62 -4.91 19.06 20.07
C ALA A 62 -5.98 19.83 20.88
N LEU A 63 -7.20 19.97 20.32
CA LEU A 63 -8.35 20.62 20.95
C LEU A 63 -9.37 19.63 21.52
N GLY A 64 -9.19 18.33 21.29
CA GLY A 64 -10.05 17.28 21.81
C GLY A 64 -9.85 17.05 23.31
N ASP A 65 -10.95 16.79 24.02
CA ASP A 65 -10.94 16.47 25.46
C ASP A 65 -10.45 15.04 25.74
N ASN A 66 -10.28 14.22 24.69
CA ASN A 66 -9.83 12.84 24.79
C ASN A 66 -8.30 12.72 24.87
N TYR A 67 -7.81 12.08 25.94
CA TYR A 67 -6.38 11.85 26.19
C TYR A 67 -5.75 10.80 25.24
N PHE A 68 -6.57 9.89 24.70
CA PHE A 68 -6.16 8.93 23.67
C PHE A 68 -6.77 9.41 22.35
N GLN A 69 -5.96 10.11 21.54
CA GLN A 69 -6.37 10.57 20.23
C GLN A 69 -5.89 9.56 19.19
N ASP A 70 -6.83 9.05 18.40
CA ASP A 70 -6.50 8.31 17.19
C ASP A 70 -5.91 9.29 16.17
N ASP A 71 -5.06 8.78 15.27
CA ASP A 71 -4.55 9.59 14.16
C ASP A 71 -5.67 9.89 13.14
N ASP A 72 -5.50 10.96 12.38
CA ASP A 72 -6.28 11.15 11.16
C ASP A 72 -6.01 10.00 10.18
N GLU A 73 -7.06 9.44 9.60
CA GLU A 73 -6.96 8.40 8.58
C GLU A 73 -7.76 8.77 7.34
N HIS A 74 -7.16 8.56 6.17
CA HIS A 74 -7.82 8.68 4.88
C HIS A 74 -7.86 7.31 4.21
N LEU A 75 -9.05 6.71 4.17
CA LEU A 75 -9.30 5.39 3.63
C LEU A 75 -9.69 5.52 2.16
N ILE A 76 -8.94 4.86 1.29
CA ILE A 76 -9.11 4.92 -0.17
C ILE A 76 -9.82 3.66 -0.64
N TYR A 77 -10.94 3.83 -1.34
CA TYR A 77 -11.73 2.74 -1.89
C TYR A 77 -11.90 2.85 -3.40
N GLU A 78 -11.70 1.75 -4.13
CA GLU A 78 -12.00 1.70 -5.56
C GLU A 78 -13.52 1.76 -5.81
N LYS A 79 -13.92 2.20 -7.01
CA LYS A 79 -15.30 2.02 -7.49
C LYS A 79 -15.73 0.56 -7.33
N GLY A 80 -16.71 0.31 -6.48
CA GLY A 80 -17.13 -1.04 -6.07
C GLY A 80 -16.89 -1.36 -4.59
N GLY A 81 -16.24 -0.46 -3.84
CA GLY A 81 -16.14 -0.53 -2.38
C GLY A 81 -14.95 -1.34 -1.85
N LYS A 82 -14.02 -1.74 -2.71
CA LYS A 82 -12.81 -2.45 -2.28
C LYS A 82 -11.82 -1.47 -1.64
N HIS A 83 -11.41 -1.74 -0.41
CA HIS A 83 -10.41 -0.94 0.32
C HIS A 83 -9.03 -1.15 -0.27
N LEU A 84 -8.37 -0.06 -0.67
CA LEU A 84 -7.06 -0.07 -1.32
C LEU A 84 -5.94 0.26 -0.33
N LEU A 85 -6.05 1.42 0.32
CA LEU A 85 -5.01 2.02 1.14
C LEU A 85 -5.65 2.72 2.35
N THR A 86 -4.93 2.75 3.46
CA THR A 86 -5.20 3.67 4.58
C THR A 86 -4.00 4.60 4.71
N ILE A 87 -4.25 5.91 4.64
CA ILE A 87 -3.20 6.94 4.57
C ILE A 87 -3.29 7.79 5.84
N VAL A 88 -2.17 7.93 6.53
CA VAL A 88 -2.06 8.72 7.76
C VAL A 88 -1.15 9.92 7.51
N PRO A 89 -1.58 11.17 7.81
CA PRO A 89 -0.74 12.35 7.69
C PRO A 89 0.33 12.42 8.78
N LYS A 90 1.35 13.28 8.57
CA LYS A 90 2.31 13.64 9.62
C LYS A 90 1.68 14.56 10.66
N GLU A 91 0.88 15.52 10.22
CA GLU A 91 0.20 16.51 11.05
C GLU A 91 -1.32 16.32 10.92
N GLN A 92 -2.00 16.15 12.04
CA GLN A 92 -3.45 15.98 12.09
C GLN A 92 -4.17 17.29 11.72
N LEU A 93 -5.32 17.18 11.08
CA LEU A 93 -6.18 18.27 10.65
C LEU A 93 -5.52 19.30 9.71
N ASP A 94 -4.40 18.94 9.07
CA ASP A 94 -3.69 19.78 8.11
C ASP A 94 -3.68 19.14 6.70
N SER A 95 -4.52 19.68 5.82
CA SER A 95 -4.61 19.25 4.41
C SER A 95 -3.32 19.45 3.61
N THR A 96 -2.40 20.33 4.06
CA THR A 96 -1.10 20.55 3.44
C THR A 96 0.00 19.65 4.00
N SER A 97 -0.33 18.89 5.05
CA SER A 97 0.60 17.92 5.63
C SER A 97 0.99 16.86 4.61
N THR A 98 2.24 16.41 4.72
CA THR A 98 2.72 15.25 3.97
C THR A 98 2.33 13.96 4.67
N ILE A 99 2.42 12.86 3.94
CA ILE A 99 2.02 11.55 4.44
C ILE A 99 3.08 10.98 5.39
N LYS A 100 2.64 10.42 6.52
CA LYS A 100 3.47 9.71 7.51
C LYS A 100 3.59 8.24 7.14
N SER A 101 2.47 7.60 6.84
CA SER A 101 2.45 6.17 6.52
C SER A 101 1.28 5.81 5.63
N ILE A 102 1.43 4.67 4.96
CA ILE A 102 0.42 4.08 4.08
C ILE A 102 0.32 2.60 4.41
N GLU A 103 -0.85 2.15 4.87
CA GLU A 103 -1.18 0.74 5.00
C GLU A 103 -1.79 0.21 3.70
N ILE A 104 -1.33 -0.97 3.27
CA ILE A 104 -1.74 -1.61 2.01
C ILE A 104 -2.82 -2.66 2.29
N HIS A 105 -3.97 -2.54 1.63
CA HIS A 105 -5.09 -3.49 1.76
C HIS A 105 -5.39 -4.27 0.47
N ASP A 106 -4.82 -3.87 -0.67
CA ASP A 106 -5.04 -4.51 -1.97
C ASP A 106 -3.78 -5.21 -2.52
N ALA A 107 -3.90 -6.51 -2.84
CA ALA A 107 -2.83 -7.35 -3.37
C ALA A 107 -2.28 -6.94 -4.73
N ARG A 108 -2.96 -6.04 -5.47
CA ARG A 108 -2.41 -5.46 -6.70
C ARG A 108 -1.17 -4.63 -6.40
N PHE A 109 -1.10 -3.98 -5.24
CA PHE A 109 0.09 -3.24 -4.81
C PHE A 109 1.23 -4.20 -4.50
N LYS A 110 2.32 -4.09 -5.26
CA LYS A 110 3.46 -4.99 -5.14
C LYS A 110 4.80 -4.28 -5.27
N THR A 111 5.79 -4.82 -4.57
CA THR A 111 7.19 -4.38 -4.68
C THR A 111 7.80 -4.82 -6.02
N GLU A 112 9.01 -4.36 -6.30
CA GLU A 112 9.77 -4.83 -7.46
C GLU A 112 10.07 -6.34 -7.39
N THR A 113 10.24 -6.87 -6.19
CA THR A 113 10.42 -8.30 -5.91
C THR A 113 9.10 -9.08 -5.87
N GLY A 114 7.96 -8.42 -6.06
CA GLY A 114 6.63 -9.05 -6.14
C GLY A 114 5.89 -9.21 -4.81
N ILE A 115 6.46 -8.73 -3.70
CA ILE A 115 5.83 -8.79 -2.36
C ILE A 115 4.57 -7.93 -2.33
N ASN A 116 3.47 -8.50 -1.84
CA ASN A 116 2.19 -7.84 -1.63
C ASN A 116 1.53 -8.33 -0.33
N ILE A 117 0.35 -7.82 0.04
CA ILE A 117 -0.32 -8.15 1.31
C ILE A 117 -0.66 -9.65 1.49
N LEU A 118 -0.70 -10.44 0.41
CA LEU A 118 -0.95 -11.89 0.47
C LEU A 118 0.32 -12.73 0.51
N SER A 119 1.49 -12.11 0.48
CA SER A 119 2.78 -12.82 0.52
C SER A 119 2.97 -13.55 1.85
N THR A 120 3.62 -14.70 1.75
CA THR A 120 4.03 -15.53 2.89
C THR A 120 5.33 -15.04 3.49
N PHE A 121 5.61 -15.41 4.73
CA PHE A 121 6.87 -15.08 5.39
C PHE A 121 8.09 -15.55 4.58
N SER A 122 8.04 -16.75 3.99
CA SER A 122 9.14 -17.29 3.18
C SER A 122 9.48 -16.39 1.99
N GLU A 123 8.46 -15.90 1.26
CA GLU A 123 8.65 -14.98 0.13
C GLU A 123 9.28 -13.64 0.57
N ILE A 124 8.82 -13.11 1.71
CA ILE A 124 9.31 -11.85 2.27
C ILE A 124 10.77 -12.00 2.73
N ASN A 125 11.08 -13.08 3.45
CA ASN A 125 12.40 -13.35 4.01
C ASN A 125 13.44 -13.69 2.93
N ALA A 126 13.01 -14.29 1.81
CA ALA A 126 13.90 -14.60 0.68
C ALA A 126 14.40 -13.37 -0.08
N THR A 127 13.68 -12.24 0.02
CA THR A 127 13.90 -11.06 -0.83
C THR A 127 14.29 -9.80 -0.07
N ASN A 128 14.34 -9.83 1.26
CA ASN A 128 14.62 -8.65 2.08
C ASN A 128 15.44 -8.98 3.32
N ASN A 129 16.19 -7.99 3.82
CA ASN A 129 16.78 -8.04 5.15
C ASN A 129 15.73 -7.64 6.20
N LEU A 130 15.41 -8.55 7.12
CA LEU A 130 14.38 -8.38 8.12
C LEU A 130 14.95 -8.22 9.53
N ARG A 131 14.33 -7.35 10.35
CA ARG A 131 14.56 -7.34 11.80
C ARG A 131 13.24 -7.61 12.53
N PRO A 132 13.12 -8.70 13.31
CA PRO A 132 11.90 -8.98 14.07
C PRO A 132 11.88 -8.23 15.41
N GLU A 133 10.71 -7.70 15.75
CA GLU A 133 10.41 -7.16 17.07
C GLU A 133 9.08 -7.71 17.56
N SER A 134 9.08 -8.33 18.73
CA SER A 134 7.88 -8.99 19.26
C SER A 134 7.09 -8.06 20.17
N THR A 135 5.81 -7.91 19.90
CA THR A 135 4.82 -7.33 20.82
C THR A 135 4.13 -8.44 21.62
N LEU A 136 3.15 -8.11 22.46
CA LEU A 136 2.35 -9.13 23.16
C LEU A 136 1.55 -10.02 22.22
N LYS A 137 1.07 -9.48 21.08
CA LYS A 137 0.13 -10.14 20.17
C LYS A 137 0.73 -10.50 18.81
N SER A 138 1.79 -9.83 18.40
CA SER A 138 2.34 -9.94 17.05
C SER A 138 3.86 -9.93 17.06
N VAL A 139 4.44 -10.26 15.91
CA VAL A 139 5.83 -9.98 15.56
C VAL A 139 5.81 -8.98 14.43
N THR A 140 6.45 -7.83 14.63
CA THR A 140 6.67 -6.81 13.62
C THR A 140 8.01 -7.06 12.96
N LEU A 141 8.01 -7.18 11.64
CA LEU A 141 9.20 -7.30 10.80
C LEU A 141 9.48 -5.94 10.18
N PHE A 142 10.65 -5.37 10.48
CA PHE A 142 11.14 -4.18 9.81
C PHE A 142 11.83 -4.57 8.50
N VAL A 143 11.42 -3.91 7.41
CA VAL A 143 11.95 -4.09 6.05
C VAL A 143 12.67 -2.80 5.65
N ASP A 144 13.96 -2.72 5.94
CA ASP A 144 14.74 -1.48 5.85
C ASP A 144 14.86 -0.94 4.41
N GLU A 145 14.87 -1.84 3.43
CA GLU A 145 14.94 -1.53 2.00
C GLU A 145 13.71 -0.79 1.49
N LEU A 146 12.54 -1.06 2.08
CA LEU A 146 11.28 -0.40 1.73
C LEU A 146 10.89 0.72 2.70
N ASN A 147 11.59 0.81 3.85
CA ASN A 147 11.12 1.58 5.01
C ASN A 147 9.71 1.14 5.42
N ALA A 148 9.53 -0.17 5.60
CA ALA A 148 8.22 -0.76 5.83
C ALA A 148 8.20 -1.61 7.11
N THR A 149 7.00 -1.81 7.65
CA THR A 149 6.74 -2.74 8.74
C THR A 149 5.66 -3.73 8.33
N ILE A 150 5.89 -4.99 8.66
CA ILE A 150 4.96 -6.10 8.40
C ILE A 150 4.64 -6.73 9.74
N ALA A 151 3.37 -6.82 10.11
CA ALA A 151 2.98 -7.52 11.33
C ALA A 151 2.51 -8.95 11.00
N ILE A 152 2.90 -9.92 11.82
CA ILE A 152 2.38 -11.30 11.79
C ILE A 152 1.82 -11.59 13.19
N ASP A 153 0.59 -12.09 13.27
CA ASP A 153 -0.02 -12.43 14.56
C ASP A 153 0.67 -13.64 15.19
N LYS A 154 0.82 -13.65 16.52
CA LYS A 154 1.47 -14.75 17.23
C LYS A 154 0.70 -16.06 17.12
N GLU A 155 -0.61 -16.00 16.89
CA GLU A 155 -1.41 -17.19 16.61
C GLU A 155 -1.02 -17.89 15.30
N GLU A 156 -0.61 -17.13 14.27
CA GLU A 156 -0.08 -17.68 13.02
C GLU A 156 1.24 -18.43 13.24
N LEU A 157 1.93 -18.15 14.35
CA LEU A 157 3.16 -18.83 14.76
C LEU A 157 2.89 -20.06 15.65
N GLY A 158 1.61 -20.36 15.94
CA GLY A 158 1.22 -21.39 16.92
C GLY A 158 1.48 -20.98 18.38
N LEU A 159 1.71 -19.69 18.64
CA LEU A 159 1.91 -19.16 19.98
C LEU A 159 0.58 -18.67 20.58
N ARG A 160 0.55 -18.52 21.91
CA ARG A 160 -0.59 -17.93 22.60
C ARG A 160 -0.74 -16.46 22.23
N ASN A 161 -1.99 -16.01 22.11
CA ASN A 161 -2.40 -14.66 21.70
C ASN A 161 -1.82 -13.51 22.55
N PHE A 162 -1.35 -13.80 23.77
CA PHE A 162 -0.67 -12.85 24.65
C PHE A 162 0.57 -13.50 25.23
N SER A 163 1.72 -13.22 24.63
CA SER A 163 2.99 -13.78 25.07
C SER A 163 4.07 -12.71 25.03
N ALA A 164 4.82 -12.57 26.12
CA ALA A 164 6.03 -11.74 26.16
C ALA A 164 7.25 -12.44 25.52
N GLN A 165 7.07 -13.67 25.01
CA GLN A 165 8.12 -14.40 24.31
C GLN A 165 8.62 -13.58 23.11
N LYS A 166 9.93 -13.38 23.06
CA LYS A 166 10.63 -12.88 21.88
C LYS A 166 10.67 -13.99 20.83
N VAL A 167 10.38 -13.63 19.60
CA VAL A 167 10.38 -14.51 18.43
C VAL A 167 11.53 -14.07 17.52
N SER A 168 12.42 -15.01 17.18
CA SER A 168 13.44 -14.81 16.14
C SER A 168 12.91 -15.20 14.76
N LEU A 169 13.58 -14.78 13.69
CA LEU A 169 13.12 -15.04 12.31
C LEU A 169 12.98 -16.54 12.02
N GLU A 170 13.87 -17.37 12.57
CA GLU A 170 13.89 -18.82 12.37
C GLU A 170 12.71 -19.54 13.03
N GLN A 171 12.01 -18.86 13.95
CA GLN A 171 10.83 -19.39 14.63
C GLN A 171 9.53 -19.04 13.90
N ILE A 172 9.59 -18.21 12.85
CA ILE A 172 8.42 -17.82 12.07
C ILE A 172 8.19 -18.88 10.99
N PRO A 173 7.01 -19.54 10.96
CA PRO A 173 6.71 -20.52 9.91
C PRO A 173 6.74 -19.89 8.52
N ASP A 174 7.28 -20.62 7.54
CA ASP A 174 7.37 -20.16 6.15
C ASP A 174 6.03 -19.71 5.55
N LEU A 175 4.95 -20.40 5.91
CA LEU A 175 3.60 -20.15 5.41
C LEU A 175 2.82 -19.08 6.21
N ALA A 176 3.41 -18.52 7.28
CA ALA A 176 2.77 -17.49 8.07
C ALA A 176 2.44 -16.28 7.20
N ARG A 177 1.25 -15.72 7.38
CA ARG A 177 0.75 -14.60 6.58
C ARG A 177 0.83 -13.28 7.32
N MET A 178 0.91 -12.23 6.52
CA MET A 178 0.88 -10.85 7.01
C MET A 178 -0.50 -10.53 7.57
N LYS A 179 -0.52 -9.93 8.76
CA LYS A 179 -1.68 -9.22 9.31
C LYS A 179 -1.80 -7.82 8.72
N SER A 180 -0.67 -7.12 8.58
CA SER A 180 -0.61 -5.77 8.02
C SER A 180 0.68 -5.53 7.25
N PHE A 181 0.62 -4.56 6.32
CA PHE A 181 1.75 -4.09 5.53
C PHE A 181 1.74 -2.57 5.47
N VAL A 182 2.69 -1.92 6.14
CA VAL A 182 2.73 -0.46 6.26
C VAL A 182 4.05 0.06 5.69
N ILE A 183 3.95 1.04 4.78
CA ILE A 183 5.09 1.79 4.26
C ILE A 183 5.19 3.12 4.99
N TRP A 184 6.37 3.47 5.48
CA TRP A 184 6.62 4.71 6.23
C TRP A 184 7.32 5.75 5.35
N PHE A 185 6.83 6.98 5.41
CA PHE A 185 7.36 8.13 4.70
C PHE A 185 8.05 9.05 5.72
N ASN A 186 9.37 9.21 5.56
CA ASN A 186 10.19 10.06 6.44
C ASN A 186 9.99 11.54 6.17
#